data_AF-A0A2V8TIP9-F1
#
_entry.id   AF-A0A2V8TIP9-F1
#
_cell.length_a   1.000
_cell.length_b   1.000
_cell.length_c   1.000
_cell.angle_alpha   90.00
_cell.angle_beta   90.00
_cell.angle_gamma   90.00
#
_symmetry.space_group_name_H-M   'P 1'
#
loop_
_entity.id
_entity.type
_entity.pdbx_description
1 polymer ?
#
loop_
_entity_poly.entity_id
_entity_poly.type
_entity_poly.pdbx_seq_one_letter_code
_entity_poly.pdbx_strand_id
1 'polypeptide(L)'
;YGPPLARWWRGRLRVRRLQRGEGEASDATLLYHRMLGLLKKRGIQKPPWLTPAEFVRVLPASELSLLVDDLTSAYNEFRFGGRRDVAPRMVLLLDQLEKL
;
A
#
# COMPACT_ATOMS: atom_id res chain seq x y z
N TYR A 1 7.12 -20.09 -10.00
CA TYR A 1 6.31 -19.58 -8.87
C TYR A 1 5.84 -18.17 -9.17
N GLY A 2 4.68 -18.03 -9.85
CA GLY A 2 4.12 -16.71 -10.21
C GLY A 2 3.33 -16.09 -9.05
N PRO A 3 3.41 -14.76 -8.83
CA PRO A 3 3.18 -14.18 -7.51
C PRO A 3 1.69 -14.17 -7.12
N PRO A 4 1.40 -14.29 -5.81
CA PRO A 4 0.04 -14.28 -5.27
C PRO A 4 -0.73 -12.98 -5.58
N LEU A 5 -0.04 -11.87 -5.87
CA LEU A 5 -0.65 -10.61 -6.31
C LEU A 5 -1.39 -10.76 -7.64
N ALA A 6 -0.77 -11.33 -8.69
CA ALA A 6 -1.38 -11.46 -10.02
C ALA A 6 -2.73 -12.21 -10.01
N ARG A 7 -2.91 -13.13 -9.06
CA ARG A 7 -4.13 -13.94 -8.91
C ARG A 7 -5.29 -13.19 -8.25
N TRP A 8 -5.02 -12.12 -7.51
CA TRP A 8 -6.02 -11.27 -6.85
C TRP A 8 -6.44 -10.06 -7.72
N TRP A 9 -5.56 -9.61 -8.61
CA TRP A 9 -5.85 -8.59 -9.64
C TRP A 9 -6.86 -9.09 -10.70
N ARG A 10 -7.48 -10.27 -10.50
CA ARG A 10 -8.59 -10.80 -11.32
C ARG A 10 -9.83 -9.89 -11.32
N GLY A 11 -9.91 -8.90 -10.43
CA GLY A 11 -10.67 -7.68 -10.68
C GLY A 11 -9.97 -6.75 -11.70
N ARG A 12 -9.63 -7.26 -12.90
CA ARG A 12 -8.79 -6.58 -13.91
C ARG A 12 -9.34 -5.21 -14.36
N LEU A 13 -10.61 -4.93 -14.10
CA LEU A 13 -11.24 -3.64 -14.36
C LEU A 13 -10.85 -2.56 -13.34
N ARG A 14 -10.78 -2.87 -12.03
CA ARG A 14 -10.38 -1.89 -10.99
C ARG A 14 -8.93 -1.45 -11.15
N VAL A 15 -8.09 -2.42 -11.46
CA VAL A 15 -6.67 -2.27 -11.83
C VAL A 15 -6.47 -1.33 -13.01
N ARG A 16 -7.22 -1.56 -14.10
CA ARG A 16 -7.13 -0.73 -15.31
C ARG A 16 -7.65 0.68 -15.05
N ARG A 17 -8.67 0.85 -14.21
CA ARG A 17 -9.15 2.17 -13.75
C ARG A 17 -8.11 2.88 -12.89
N LEU A 18 -7.47 2.18 -11.96
CA LEU A 18 -6.36 2.72 -11.16
C LEU A 18 -5.18 3.15 -12.03
N GLN A 19 -4.83 2.36 -13.05
CA GLN A 19 -3.80 2.71 -14.04
C GLN A 19 -4.19 3.89 -14.95
N ARG A 20 -5.49 4.18 -15.11
CA ARG A 20 -6.01 5.34 -15.84
C ARG A 20 -6.24 6.57 -14.97
N GLY A 21 -5.91 6.52 -13.68
CA GLY A 21 -6.16 7.62 -12.73
C GLY A 21 -7.65 7.78 -12.37
N GLU A 22 -8.48 6.76 -12.58
CA GLU A 22 -9.90 6.71 -12.19
C GLU A 22 -10.09 6.04 -10.81
N GLY A 23 -9.02 5.91 -10.04
CA GLY A 23 -9.05 5.28 -8.72
C GLY A 23 -9.89 6.06 -7.69
N GLU A 24 -10.63 5.35 -6.84
CA GLU A 24 -11.40 5.98 -5.77
C GLU A 24 -10.59 5.98 -4.45
N ALA A 25 -10.94 6.86 -3.52
CA ALA A 25 -10.33 6.89 -2.19
C ALA A 25 -10.49 5.54 -1.44
N SER A 26 -11.54 4.80 -1.75
CA SER A 26 -11.76 3.41 -1.31
C SER A 26 -10.65 2.45 -1.79
N ASP A 27 -10.09 2.64 -2.98
CA ASP A 27 -9.00 1.82 -3.51
C ASP A 27 -7.69 2.06 -2.76
N ALA A 28 -7.40 3.31 -2.36
CA ALA A 28 -6.25 3.63 -1.50
C ALA A 28 -6.29 2.82 -0.19
N THR A 29 -7.48 2.71 0.40
CA THR A 29 -7.70 1.98 1.66
C THR A 29 -7.44 0.48 1.48
N LEU A 30 -7.84 -0.11 0.34
CA LEU A 30 -7.54 -1.51 0.02
C LEU A 30 -6.04 -1.78 -0.12
N LEU A 31 -5.31 -0.89 -0.80
CA LEU A 31 -3.85 -1.00 -0.95
C LEU A 31 -3.15 -0.88 0.40
N TYR A 32 -3.62 0.02 1.27
CA TYR A 32 -3.10 0.17 2.63
C TYR A 32 -3.34 -1.07 3.49
N HIS A 33 -4.55 -1.65 3.46
CA HIS A 33 -4.81 -2.91 4.16
C HIS A 33 -3.95 -4.06 3.66
N ARG A 34 -3.61 -4.08 2.35
CA ARG A 34 -2.67 -5.07 1.80
C ARG A 34 -1.29 -4.91 2.41
N MET A 35 -0.77 -3.69 2.52
CA MET A 35 0.48 -3.40 3.21
C MET A 35 0.44 -3.94 4.64
N LEU A 36 -0.61 -3.62 5.42
CA LEU A 36 -0.76 -4.13 6.79
C LEU A 36 -0.79 -5.66 6.84
N GLY A 37 -1.40 -6.32 5.86
CA GLY A 37 -1.38 -7.78 5.74
C GLY A 37 0.02 -8.36 5.50
N LEU A 38 0.84 -7.69 4.68
CA LEU A 38 2.24 -8.06 4.45
C LEU A 38 3.11 -7.84 5.69
N LEU A 39 2.88 -6.76 6.43
CA LEU A 39 3.56 -6.48 7.69
C LEU A 39 3.17 -7.50 8.78
N LYS A 40 1.87 -7.85 8.84
CA LYS A 40 1.37 -8.85 9.80
C LYS A 40 2.04 -10.21 9.63
N LYS A 41 2.32 -10.63 8.39
CA LYS A 41 3.08 -11.85 8.10
C LYS A 41 4.52 -11.82 8.64
N ARG A 42 5.08 -10.63 8.85
CA ARG A 42 6.41 -10.40 9.43
C ARG A 42 6.35 -10.12 10.95
N GLY A 43 5.20 -10.36 11.58
CA GLY A 43 4.99 -10.11 13.01
C GLY A 43 4.74 -8.64 13.37
N ILE A 44 4.69 -7.74 12.38
CA ILE A 44 4.50 -6.31 12.58
C ILE A 44 3.01 -5.99 12.42
N GLN A 45 2.38 -5.46 13.47
CA GLN A 45 0.97 -5.06 13.43
C GLN A 45 0.84 -3.60 13.78
N LYS A 46 0.05 -2.86 12.99
CA LYS A 46 -0.31 -1.49 13.33
C LYS A 46 -1.33 -1.49 14.46
N PRO A 47 -1.03 -0.86 15.61
CA PRO A 47 -2.03 -0.64 16.64
C PRO A 47 -3.22 0.20 16.14
N PRO A 48 -4.45 -0.05 16.61
CA PRO A 48 -5.63 0.67 16.14
C PRO A 48 -5.60 2.17 16.49
N TRP A 49 -4.94 2.55 17.59
CA TRP A 49 -4.83 3.94 18.05
C TRP A 49 -3.79 4.78 17.29
N LEU A 50 -2.91 4.16 16.49
CA LEU A 50 -1.97 4.91 15.67
C LEU A 50 -2.58 5.24 14.31
N THR A 51 -2.42 6.49 13.89
CA THR A 51 -2.62 6.87 12.49
C THR A 51 -1.58 6.18 11.59
N PRO A 52 -1.82 6.11 10.27
CA PRO A 52 -0.82 5.58 9.34
C PRO A 52 0.55 6.26 9.46
N ALA A 53 0.58 7.59 9.55
CA ALA A 53 1.83 8.36 9.63
C ALA A 53 2.57 8.11 10.96
N GLU A 54 1.85 8.01 12.08
CA GLU A 54 2.47 7.69 13.37
C GLU A 54 3.01 6.26 13.40
N PHE A 55 2.31 5.32 12.76
CA PHE A 55 2.76 3.94 12.69
C PHE A 55 4.12 3.78 12.00
N VAL A 56 4.38 4.54 10.95
CA VAL A 56 5.71 4.54 10.30
C VAL A 56 6.81 4.93 11.29
N ARG A 57 6.57 5.96 12.10
CA ARG A 57 7.56 6.54 13.01
C ARG A 57 7.97 5.60 14.15
N VAL A 58 7.15 4.59 14.47
CA VAL A 58 7.46 3.60 15.50
C VAL A 58 8.19 2.38 14.94
N LEU A 59 8.36 2.27 13.62
CA LEU A 59 9.14 1.19 13.02
C LEU A 59 10.65 1.45 13.21
N PRO A 60 11.45 0.41 13.53
CA PRO A 60 12.89 0.53 13.56
C PRO A 60 13.44 0.94 12.18
N ALA A 61 14.45 1.82 12.18
CA ALA A 61 15.11 2.29 10.97
C ALA A 61 15.66 1.09 10.16
N SER A 62 15.06 0.84 9.01
CA SER A 62 15.33 -0.32 8.14
C SER A 62 14.86 -0.03 6.71
N GLU A 63 15.28 -0.86 5.76
CA GLU A 63 14.75 -0.79 4.38
C GLU A 63 13.22 -0.99 4.36
N LEU A 64 12.70 -1.84 5.25
CA LEU A 64 11.27 -2.01 5.45
C LEU A 64 10.58 -0.72 5.91
N SER A 65 11.15 0.02 6.87
CA SER A 65 10.53 1.26 7.35
C SER A 65 10.48 2.33 6.26
N LEU A 66 11.50 2.40 5.39
CA LEU A 66 11.52 3.31 4.24
C LEU A 66 10.40 2.97 3.23
N LEU A 67 10.25 1.69 2.88
CA LEU A 67 9.16 1.26 1.99
C LEU A 67 7.78 1.51 2.58
N VAL A 68 7.61 1.31 3.90
CA VAL A 68 6.34 1.57 4.59
C VAL A 68 6.03 3.06 4.68
N ASP A 69 7.06 3.92 4.82
CA ASP A 69 6.90 5.37 4.76
C ASP A 69 6.44 5.85 3.38
N ASP A 70 7.12 5.39 2.32
CA ASP A 70 6.77 5.69 0.93
C ASP A 70 5.33 5.24 0.59
N LEU A 71 4.94 4.03 1.04
CA LEU A 71 3.58 3.52 0.87
C LEU A 71 2.55 4.34 1.63
N THR A 72 2.87 4.76 2.85
CA THR A 72 1.97 5.54 3.70
C THR A 72 1.79 6.95 3.15
N SER A 73 2.85 7.57 2.63
CA SER A 73 2.80 8.87 1.96
C SER A 73 1.92 8.81 0.72
N ALA A 74 2.16 7.83 -0.17
CA ALA A 74 1.35 7.63 -1.36
C ALA A 74 -0.13 7.29 -1.02
N TYR A 75 -0.38 6.53 0.05
CA TYR A 75 -1.73 6.29 0.57
C TYR A 75 -2.44 7.60 0.94
N ASN A 76 -1.78 8.48 1.71
CA ASN A 76 -2.37 9.74 2.14
C ASN A 76 -2.66 10.67 0.95
N GLU A 77 -1.73 10.76 0.00
CA GLU A 77 -1.92 11.52 -1.25
C GLU A 77 -3.09 10.99 -2.08
N PHE A 78 -3.24 9.66 -2.18
CA PHE A 78 -4.33 9.06 -2.92
C PHE A 78 -5.68 9.20 -2.20
N ARG A 79 -5.70 8.97 -0.88
CA ARG A 79 -6.92 8.94 -0.05
C ARG A 79 -7.52 10.32 0.18
N PHE A 80 -6.66 11.33 0.39
CA PHE A 80 -7.05 12.66 0.82
C PHE A 80 -6.64 13.76 -0.17
N GLY A 81 -5.52 13.58 -0.88
CA GLY A 81 -4.98 14.58 -1.80
C GLY A 81 -5.61 14.59 -3.19
N GLY A 82 -6.51 13.64 -3.51
CA GLY A 82 -7.16 13.54 -4.82
C GLY A 82 -6.22 13.14 -5.97
N ARG A 83 -4.95 12.84 -5.67
CA ARG A 83 -3.93 12.42 -6.62
C ARG A 83 -4.06 10.94 -6.92
N ARG A 84 -4.82 10.61 -7.96
CA ARG A 84 -5.11 9.22 -8.36
C ARG A 84 -3.98 8.58 -9.16
N ASP A 85 -3.11 9.40 -9.71
CA ASP A 85 -1.90 9.05 -10.45
C ASP A 85 -0.80 8.40 -9.59
N VAL A 86 -0.92 8.45 -8.25
CA VAL A 86 0.00 7.76 -7.34
C VAL A 86 -0.35 6.28 -7.14
N ALA A 87 -1.54 5.83 -7.59
CA ALA A 87 -1.97 4.45 -7.40
C ALA A 87 -1.01 3.41 -8.05
N PRO A 88 -0.50 3.61 -9.28
CA PRO A 88 0.54 2.74 -9.84
C PRO A 88 1.82 2.69 -8.98
N ARG A 89 2.25 3.82 -8.41
CA ARG A 89 3.41 3.87 -7.51
C ARG A 89 3.19 3.02 -6.26
N MET A 90 2.03 3.13 -5.61
CA MET A 90 1.68 2.29 -4.46
C MET A 90 1.76 0.79 -4.78
N VAL A 91 1.35 0.39 -5.98
CA VAL A 91 1.37 -1.01 -6.41
C VAL A 91 2.80 -1.52 -6.57
N LEU A 92 3.69 -0.72 -7.16
CA LEU A 92 5.10 -1.06 -7.30
C LEU A 92 5.77 -1.22 -5.92
N LEU A 93 5.51 -0.28 -5.00
CA LEU A 93 6.04 -0.34 -3.65
C LEU A 93 5.53 -1.57 -2.87
N LEU A 94 4.26 -1.97 -3.08
CA LEU A 94 3.71 -3.19 -2.49
C LEU A 94 4.37 -4.46 -3.02
N ASP A 95 4.73 -4.49 -4.31
CA ASP A 95 5.46 -5.62 -4.91
C ASP A 95 6.90 -5.71 -4.37
N GLN A 96 7.57 -4.56 -4.18
CA GLN A 96 8.86 -4.50 -3.51
C GLN A 96 8.78 -5.00 -2.06
N LEU A 97 7.78 -4.54 -1.29
CA LEU A 97 7.56 -4.98 0.08
C LEU A 97 7.22 -6.48 0.18
N GLU A 98 6.57 -7.07 -0.83
CA GLU A 98 6.30 -8.52 -0.84
C GLU A 98 7.57 -9.36 -1.08
N LYS A 99 8.56 -8.80 -1.78
CA LYS A 99 9.82 -9.48 -2.14
C LYS A 99 10.94 -9.34 -1.11
N LEU A 100 10.82 -8.36 -0.20
CA LEU A 100 11.75 -8.12 0.90
C LEU A 100 11.74 -9.26 1.93
#